data_AF-A0A357QKY1-F1
#
_entry.id   AF-A0A357QKY1-F1
#
_cell.length_a   1.000
_cell.length_b   1.000
_cell.length_c   1.000
_cell.angle_alpha   90.00
_cell.angle_beta   90.00
_cell.angle_gamma   90.00
#
_symmetry.space_group_name_H-M   'P 1'
#
loop_
_entity.id
_entity.type
_entity.pdbx_description
1 polymer ?
#
loop_
_entity_poly.entity_id
_entity_poly.type
_entity_poly.pdbx_seq_one_letter_code
_entity_poly.pdbx_strand_id
1 'polypeptide(L)'
;MDDDENYSNKKYEALNYSNQQFDKNVLFIASGALGISFAFIEKMVPDITEATGKCNLISSWYLYATVIFLSLTAHFISILANRWAIVNADSKNFDKISCQWNWTIRTFNIFMIIGLLIATLLLISFIQINI
;
A
#
# COMPACT_ATOMS: atom_id res chain seq x y z
N MET A 1 -4.75 -5.19 37.75
CA MET A 1 -3.47 -5.52 37.08
C MET A 1 -3.72 -6.47 35.92
N ASP A 2 -4.40 -7.61 36.13
CA ASP A 2 -4.77 -8.53 35.03
C ASP A 2 -5.70 -7.90 33.96
N ASP A 3 -6.62 -7.01 34.36
CA ASP A 3 -7.55 -6.35 33.43
C ASP A 3 -6.85 -5.34 32.49
N ASP A 4 -5.81 -4.64 32.97
CA ASP A 4 -5.10 -3.60 32.21
C ASP A 4 -4.14 -4.21 31.17
N GLU A 5 -3.50 -5.34 31.51
CA GLU A 5 -2.64 -6.10 30.60
C GLU A 5 -3.46 -6.73 29.46
N ASN A 6 -4.63 -7.30 29.80
CA ASN A 6 -5.58 -7.85 28.83
C ASN A 6 -6.12 -6.77 27.88
N TYR A 7 -6.42 -5.58 28.41
CA TYR A 7 -6.86 -4.44 27.61
C TYR A 7 -5.78 -3.94 26.65
N SER A 8 -4.52 -3.87 27.09
CA SER A 8 -3.39 -3.46 26.26
C SER A 8 -3.13 -4.47 25.14
N ASN A 9 -3.14 -5.76 25.45
CA ASN A 9 -2.96 -6.82 24.44
C ASN A 9 -4.05 -6.80 23.36
N LYS A 10 -5.32 -6.60 23.74
CA LYS A 10 -6.42 -6.44 22.77
C LYS A 10 -6.23 -5.27 21.82
N LYS A 11 -5.70 -4.14 22.30
CA LYS A 11 -5.38 -2.99 21.44
C LYS A 11 -4.25 -3.31 20.45
N TYR A 12 -3.20 -3.99 20.90
CA TYR A 12 -2.11 -4.41 20.01
C TYR A 12 -2.59 -5.38 18.93
N GLU A 13 -3.43 -6.34 19.31
CA GLU A 13 -4.02 -7.30 18.36
C GLU A 13 -4.91 -6.59 17.32
N ALA A 14 -5.79 -5.69 17.76
CA ALA A 14 -6.64 -4.89 16.88
C ALA A 14 -5.83 -4.01 15.92
N LEU A 15 -4.74 -3.41 16.41
CA LEU A 15 -3.83 -2.61 15.58
C LEU A 15 -3.13 -3.47 14.52
N ASN A 16 -2.62 -4.64 14.91
CA ASN A 16 -1.94 -5.54 13.99
C ASN A 16 -2.90 -6.07 12.92
N TYR A 17 -4.11 -6.46 13.31
CA TYR A 17 -5.18 -6.86 12.39
C TYR A 17 -5.51 -5.74 11.40
N SER A 18 -5.66 -4.50 11.89
CA SER A 18 -5.96 -3.34 11.04
C SER A 18 -4.86 -3.08 10.00
N ASN A 19 -3.59 -3.20 10.39
CA ASN A 19 -2.46 -3.05 9.47
C ASN A 19 -2.45 -4.15 8.39
N GLN A 20 -2.66 -5.41 8.78
CA GLN A 20 -2.74 -6.52 7.83
C GLN A 20 -3.90 -6.37 6.84
N GLN A 21 -5.06 -5.89 7.32
CA GLN A 21 -6.21 -5.66 6.46
C GLN A 21 -5.98 -4.50 5.50
N PHE A 22 -5.30 -3.44 5.97
CA PHE A 22 -4.90 -2.33 5.13
C PHE A 22 -3.99 -2.78 3.98
N ASP A 23 -2.93 -3.53 4.27
CA ASP A 23 -2.01 -4.05 3.24
C ASP A 23 -2.74 -4.89 2.19
N LYS A 24 -3.61 -5.81 2.64
CA LYS A 24 -4.42 -6.65 1.75
C LYS A 24 -5.36 -5.82 0.87
N ASN A 25 -6.03 -4.82 1.43
CA ASN A 25 -6.95 -3.96 0.69
C ASN A 25 -6.19 -3.12 -0.34
N VAL A 26 -5.05 -2.53 0.03
CA VAL A 26 -4.19 -1.77 -0.90
C VAL A 26 -3.74 -2.64 -2.06
N LEU A 27 -3.23 -3.84 -1.77
CA LEU A 27 -2.78 -4.78 -2.79
C LEU A 27 -3.92 -5.22 -3.70
N PHE A 28 -5.09 -5.55 -3.13
CA PHE A 28 -6.27 -5.96 -3.89
C PHE A 28 -6.76 -4.86 -4.84
N ILE A 29 -6.88 -3.62 -4.35
CA ILE A 29 -7.33 -2.50 -5.17
C ILE A 29 -6.32 -2.19 -6.28
N ALA A 30 -5.02 -2.09 -5.94
CA ALA A 30 -3.99 -1.74 -6.91
C ALA A 30 -3.83 -2.82 -8.00
N SER A 31 -3.79 -4.10 -7.60
CA SER A 31 -3.70 -5.22 -8.57
C SER A 31 -4.96 -5.39 -9.39
N GLY A 32 -6.15 -5.24 -8.79
CA GLY A 32 -7.42 -5.30 -9.48
C GLY A 32 -7.56 -4.18 -10.51
N ALA A 33 -7.28 -2.93 -10.13
CA ALA A 33 -7.32 -1.80 -11.05
C ALA A 33 -6.31 -1.96 -12.20
N LEU A 34 -5.07 -2.38 -11.91
CA LEU A 34 -4.05 -2.62 -12.92
C LEU A 34 -4.49 -3.73 -13.90
N GLY A 35 -4.93 -4.88 -13.37
CA GLY A 35 -5.36 -6.02 -14.18
C GLY A 35 -6.58 -5.70 -15.06
N ILE A 36 -7.60 -5.05 -14.49
CA ILE A 36 -8.78 -4.59 -15.25
C ILE A 36 -8.36 -3.59 -16.33
N SER A 37 -7.48 -2.64 -16.00
CA SER A 37 -7.03 -1.65 -16.98
C SER A 37 -6.34 -2.31 -18.17
N PHE A 38 -5.42 -3.26 -17.97
CA PHE A 38 -4.81 -3.99 -19.08
C PHE A 38 -5.81 -4.82 -19.89
N ALA A 39 -6.74 -5.50 -19.22
CA ALA A 39 -7.69 -6.40 -19.90
C ALA A 39 -8.75 -5.65 -20.72
N PHE A 40 -9.06 -4.40 -20.38
CA PHE A 40 -10.17 -3.65 -20.97
C PHE A 40 -9.78 -2.33 -21.62
N ILE A 41 -8.51 -1.92 -21.63
CA ILE A 41 -8.12 -0.61 -22.19
C ILE A 41 -8.53 -0.44 -23.65
N GLU A 42 -8.34 -1.47 -24.48
CA GLU A 42 -8.72 -1.45 -25.91
C GLU A 42 -10.24 -1.45 -26.12
N LYS A 43 -11.01 -1.91 -25.12
CA LYS A 43 -12.48 -1.86 -25.14
C LYS A 43 -13.02 -0.51 -24.66
N MET A 44 -12.26 0.18 -23.81
CA MET A 44 -12.62 1.49 -23.28
C MET A 44 -12.20 2.63 -24.22
N VAL A 45 -11.08 2.46 -24.94
CA VAL A 45 -10.53 3.43 -25.89
C VAL A 45 -10.45 2.76 -27.26
N PRO A 46 -11.41 3.02 -28.18
CA PRO A 46 -11.51 2.33 -29.47
C PRO A 46 -10.25 2.48 -30.34
N ASP A 47 -9.66 3.68 -30.38
CA ASP A 47 -8.51 4.01 -31.21
C ASP A 47 -7.28 4.39 -30.37
N ILE A 48 -6.68 3.39 -29.71
CA ILE A 48 -5.50 3.60 -28.85
C ILE A 48 -4.27 4.16 -29.60
N THR A 49 -4.21 4.00 -30.91
CA THR A 49 -3.17 4.56 -31.78
C THR A 49 -3.27 6.08 -31.87
N GLU A 50 -4.49 6.62 -31.94
CA GLU A 50 -4.76 8.07 -32.00
C GLU A 50 -4.97 8.69 -30.61
N ALA A 51 -5.11 7.86 -29.58
CA ALA A 51 -5.31 8.31 -28.21
C ALA A 51 -4.24 9.31 -27.74
N THR A 52 -4.70 10.42 -27.18
CA THR A 52 -3.86 11.46 -26.59
C THR A 52 -3.58 11.17 -25.12
N GLY A 53 -2.42 11.60 -24.62
CA GLY A 53 -2.09 11.44 -23.20
C GLY A 53 -1.67 10.02 -22.78
N LYS A 54 -1.12 9.20 -23.68
CA LYS A 54 -0.59 7.84 -23.37
C LYS A 54 0.40 7.82 -22.20
N CYS A 55 1.12 8.93 -21.98
CA CYS A 55 1.97 9.10 -20.80
C CYS A 55 1.19 8.97 -19.49
N ASN A 56 -0.05 9.44 -19.40
CA ASN A 56 -0.89 9.32 -18.19
C ASN A 56 -1.26 7.86 -17.94
N LEU A 57 -1.62 7.11 -18.99
CA LEU A 57 -1.90 5.68 -18.89
C LEU A 57 -0.67 4.92 -18.38
N ILE A 58 0.47 5.09 -19.03
CA ILE A 58 1.72 4.42 -18.66
C ILE A 58 2.14 4.80 -17.24
N SER A 59 2.04 6.09 -16.88
CA SER A 59 2.36 6.56 -15.53
C SER A 59 1.43 5.96 -14.47
N SER A 60 0.14 5.81 -14.78
CA SER A 60 -0.81 5.16 -13.88
C SER A 60 -0.44 3.71 -13.62
N TRP A 61 -0.03 2.96 -14.66
CA TRP A 61 0.41 1.58 -14.53
C TRP A 61 1.67 1.44 -13.68
N TYR A 62 2.67 2.29 -13.92
CA TYR A 62 3.87 2.31 -13.09
C TYR A 62 3.57 2.66 -11.64
N LEU A 63 2.64 3.60 -11.38
CA LEU A 63 2.23 3.93 -10.02
C LEU A 63 1.51 2.76 -9.34
N TYR A 64 0.59 2.08 -10.00
CA TYR A 64 -0.05 0.88 -9.45
C TYR A 64 0.97 -0.22 -9.15
N ALA A 65 1.88 -0.50 -10.08
CA ALA A 65 2.97 -1.47 -9.87
C ALA A 65 3.86 -1.07 -8.70
N THR A 66 4.18 0.22 -8.56
CA THR A 66 4.95 0.76 -7.44
C THR A 66 4.21 0.57 -6.13
N VAL A 67 2.91 0.88 -6.06
CA VAL A 67 2.10 0.68 -4.85
C VAL A 67 2.06 -0.80 -4.43
N ILE A 68 1.89 -1.71 -5.39
CA ILE A 68 1.94 -3.17 -5.14
C ILE A 68 3.29 -3.55 -4.52
N PHE A 69 4.39 -3.08 -5.10
CA PHE A 69 5.74 -3.38 -4.60
C PHE A 69 6.01 -2.76 -3.22
N LEU A 70 5.55 -1.52 -3.00
CA LEU A 70 5.64 -0.85 -1.69
C LEU A 70 4.83 -1.60 -0.63
N SER A 71 3.66 -2.15 -0.97
CA SER A 71 2.85 -2.96 -0.05
C SER A 71 3.59 -4.22 0.38
N LEU A 72 4.17 -4.95 -0.56
CA LEU A 72 5.00 -6.12 -0.25
C LEU A 72 6.22 -5.76 0.60
N THR A 73 6.86 -4.63 0.29
CA THR A 73 8.04 -4.15 1.02
C THR A 73 7.68 -3.72 2.45
N ALA A 74 6.60 -2.97 2.63
CA ALA A 74 6.10 -2.55 3.94
C ALA A 74 5.74 -3.77 4.81
N HIS A 75 5.07 -4.76 4.21
CA HIS A 75 4.74 -6.01 4.88
C HIS A 75 6.01 -6.77 5.32
N PHE A 76 6.99 -6.90 4.43
CA PHE A 76 8.26 -7.56 4.75
C PHE A 76 9.02 -6.84 5.87
N ILE A 77 9.08 -5.50 5.84
CA ILE A 77 9.67 -4.69 6.90
C ILE A 77 8.94 -4.89 8.23
N SER A 78 7.61 -4.99 8.21
CA SER A 78 6.82 -5.28 9.41
C SER A 78 7.17 -6.63 10.03
N ILE A 79 7.38 -7.66 9.20
CA ILE A 79 7.86 -8.98 9.68
C ILE A 79 9.23 -8.86 10.35
N LEU A 80 10.17 -8.15 9.71
CA LEU A 80 11.52 -7.92 10.25
C LEU A 80 11.47 -7.15 11.58
N ALA A 81 10.67 -6.09 11.67
CA ALA A 81 10.51 -5.27 12.85
C ALA A 81 9.94 -6.08 14.03
N ASN A 82 8.91 -6.88 13.78
CA ASN A 82 8.33 -7.77 14.80
C ASN A 82 9.33 -8.81 15.29
N ARG A 83 10.07 -9.46 14.37
CA ARG A 83 11.12 -10.41 14.74
C ARG A 83 12.23 -9.76 15.56
N TRP A 84 12.64 -8.56 15.18
CA TRP A 84 13.64 -7.78 15.91
C TRP A 84 13.14 -7.43 17.32
N ALA A 85 11.88 -7.01 17.44
CA ALA A 85 11.27 -6.63 18.70
C ALA A 85 11.22 -7.80 19.70
N ILE A 86 10.85 -9.00 19.24
CA ILE A 86 10.84 -10.21 20.09
C ILE A 86 12.23 -10.52 20.65
N VAL A 87 13.28 -10.43 19.82
CA VAL A 87 14.66 -10.75 20.23
C VAL A 87 15.25 -9.70 21.15
N ASN A 88 14.82 -8.44 21.06
CA ASN A 88 15.44 -7.30 21.73
C ASN A 88 14.52 -6.64 22.77
N ALA A 89 13.52 -7.37 23.29
CA ALA A 89 12.51 -6.84 24.19
C ALA A 89 13.11 -6.11 25.42
N ASP A 90 14.21 -6.63 25.97
CA ASP A 90 14.89 -6.06 27.15
C ASP A 90 16.02 -5.07 26.80
N SER A 91 16.17 -4.71 25.52
CA SER A 91 17.23 -3.81 25.06
C SER A 91 16.97 -2.38 25.53
N LYS A 92 18.00 -1.71 26.05
CA LYS A 92 17.94 -0.28 26.44
C LYS A 92 17.55 0.65 25.28
N ASN A 93 17.71 0.20 24.03
CA ASN A 93 17.38 0.97 22.83
C ASN A 93 16.08 0.52 22.15
N PHE A 94 15.30 -0.37 22.79
CA PHE A 94 14.08 -0.96 22.22
C PHE A 94 13.12 0.11 21.69
N ASP A 95 12.70 1.05 22.54
CA ASP A 95 11.70 2.07 22.18
C ASP A 95 12.15 2.93 21.00
N LYS A 96 13.43 3.32 20.99
CA LYS A 96 13.98 4.18 19.94
C LYS A 96 13.94 3.48 18.57
N ILE A 97 14.37 2.22 18.52
CA ILE A 97 14.44 1.46 17.26
C ILE A 97 13.03 1.03 16.83
N SER A 98 12.17 0.59 17.75
CA SER A 98 10.76 0.29 17.47
C SER A 98 10.02 1.50 16.89
N CYS A 99 10.31 2.70 17.40
CA CYS A 99 9.76 3.95 16.85
C CYS A 99 10.22 4.19 15.40
N GLN A 100 11.50 3.95 15.09
CA GLN A 100 12.02 4.09 13.73
C GLN A 100 11.31 3.14 12.76
N TRP A 101 11.18 1.86 13.10
CA TRP A 101 10.46 0.87 12.27
C TRP A 101 9.01 1.28 12.03
N ASN A 102 8.31 1.69 13.08
CA ASN A 102 6.92 2.11 12.98
C ASN A 102 6.77 3.36 12.09
N TRP A 103 7.70 4.31 12.20
CA TRP A 103 7.72 5.50 11.36
C TRP A 103 7.97 5.16 9.88
N THR A 104 8.88 4.23 9.60
CA THR A 104 9.14 3.74 8.24
C THR A 104 7.89 3.10 7.63
N ILE A 105 7.23 2.19 8.35
CA ILE A 105 6.01 1.50 7.88
C ILE A 105 4.89 2.52 7.64
N ARG A 106 4.67 3.45 8.58
CA ARG A 106 3.65 4.50 8.44
C ARG A 106 3.89 5.39 7.22
N THR A 107 5.15 5.72 6.94
CA THR A 107 5.54 6.51 5.78
C THR A 107 5.21 5.78 4.48
N PHE A 108 5.56 4.48 4.38
CA PHE A 108 5.18 3.65 3.25
C PHE A 108 3.66 3.59 3.06
N ASN A 109 2.89 3.41 4.14
CA ASN A 109 1.44 3.35 4.08
C ASN A 109 0.81 4.63 3.53
N ILE A 110 1.32 5.80 3.93
CA ILE A 110 0.87 7.09 3.39
C ILE A 110 1.21 7.21 1.90
N PHE A 111 2.42 6.84 1.49
CA PHE A 111 2.80 6.85 0.09
C PHE A 111 1.95 5.91 -0.77
N MET A 112 1.57 4.74 -0.23
CA MET A 112 0.69 3.82 -0.92
C MET A 112 -0.70 4.41 -1.16
N ILE A 113 -1.31 5.06 -0.15
CA ILE A 113 -2.62 5.71 -0.29
C ILE A 113 -2.57 6.82 -1.35
N ILE A 114 -1.57 7.70 -1.27
CA ILE A 114 -1.40 8.81 -2.20
C ILE A 114 -1.14 8.27 -3.61
N GLY A 115 -0.27 7.27 -3.75
CA GLY A 115 0.04 6.64 -5.03
C GLY A 115 -1.18 5.98 -5.67
N LEU A 116 -1.99 5.28 -4.89
CA LEU A 116 -3.26 4.68 -5.35
C LEU A 116 -4.21 5.73 -5.88
N LEU A 117 -4.41 6.82 -5.13
CA LEU A 117 -5.29 7.91 -5.51
C LEU A 117 -4.81 8.57 -6.82
N ILE A 118 -3.52 8.92 -6.91
CA ILE A 118 -2.95 9.55 -8.11
C ILE A 118 -3.02 8.61 -9.31
N ALA A 119 -2.68 7.33 -9.15
CA ALA A 119 -2.77 6.33 -10.23
C ALA A 119 -4.19 6.22 -10.77
N THR A 120 -5.18 6.16 -9.86
CA THR A 120 -6.60 6.08 -10.21
C THR A 120 -7.05 7.32 -10.97
N LEU A 121 -6.70 8.52 -10.50
CA LEU A 121 -7.07 9.77 -11.17
C LEU A 121 -6.43 9.89 -12.56
N LEU A 122 -5.16 9.50 -12.72
CA LEU A 122 -4.49 9.49 -14.02
C LEU A 122 -5.15 8.54 -15.02
N LEU A 123 -5.50 7.32 -14.57
CA LEU A 123 -6.18 6.34 -15.41
C LEU A 123 -7.57 6.84 -15.84
N ILE A 124 -8.36 7.36 -14.90
CA ILE A 124 -9.69 7.91 -15.19
C ILE A 124 -9.57 9.09 -16.16
N SER A 125 -8.63 10.01 -15.92
CA SER A 125 -8.41 11.16 -16.80
C SER A 125 -8.01 10.74 -18.22
N PHE A 126 -7.15 9.72 -18.36
CA PHE A 126 -6.80 9.17 -19.67
C PHE A 126 -8.03 8.60 -20.39
N ILE A 127 -8.85 7.81 -19.68
CA ILE A 127 -10.07 7.23 -20.26
C ILE A 127 -11.03 8.35 -20.68
N GLN A 128 -11.28 9.35 -19.83
CA GLN A 128 -12.22 10.45 -20.13
C GLN A 128 -11.83 11.30 -21.33
N ILE A 129 -10.53 11.45 -21.62
CA ILE A 129 -10.05 12.24 -22.76
C ILE A 129 -10.21 11.46 -24.09
N ASN A 130 -10.27 10.13 -24.03
CA ASN A 130 -10.19 9.26 -25.21
C ASN A 130 -11.44 8.39 -25.44
N ILE A 131 -12.49 8.59 -24.62
CA ILE A 131 -13.87 8.17 -24.94
C ILE A 131 -14.49 9.22 -25.85
#